data_AF-A0ABC9FYM4-F1
#
_entry.id   AF-A0ABC9FYM4-F1
#
_cell.length_a   1.000
_cell.length_b   1.000
_cell.length_c   1.000
_cell.angle_alpha   90.00
_cell.angle_beta   90.00
_cell.angle_gamma   90.00
#
_symmetry.space_group_name_H-M   'P 1'
#
loop_
_entity.id
_entity.type
_entity.pdbx_description
1 polymer ?
#
loop_
_entity_poly.entity_id
_entity_poly.type
_entity_poly.pdbx_seq_one_letter_code
_entity_poly.pdbx_strand_id
1 'polypeptide(L)'
;MILRRFVNIVAENLKGRYSLHRLGVSKHLFYPSTAEAKAAAAKAAGKNGNAGFRAPPTRRLKRLPPPCINFHPSPSILSDRATLEIFALLCPSSSEGRVLCCGDSGRSLIYNADSHFVQTMPSIQGLKGRRPITISTGRPGDLEDLYVLTAGADFSCFHVLRFGGKDRAVHRPWERKAWHWDSLPLPPFNDAISSYTVVDGGRTICVSSEPNGFGTYCFDTVEREWWQVGDWVLPFEGRAEYVPNFKIWLGISSGRPYHLCATSDLSDMKQPPTLQHVLPHLNTPKNWLLSRANLISLGEGKFCVAKVFHEGVDSTGDEPEDSDSPGMEIIGSVFTALSGVELVTSGSSGDELGGLQVHKSVRYMFMEDMIQWEL
;
A
#
# COMPACT_ATOMS: atom_id res chain seq x y z
N MET A 1 -7.11 2.84 15.77
CA MET A 1 -6.39 1.95 14.82
C MET A 1 -5.69 0.86 15.63
N ILE A 2 -5.74 -0.40 15.22
CA ILE A 2 -5.08 -1.52 15.92
C ILE A 2 -3.56 -1.40 15.78
N LEU A 3 -2.83 -1.69 16.86
CA LEU A 3 -1.39 -1.92 16.82
C LEU A 3 -1.11 -3.26 16.16
N ARG A 4 -0.46 -3.23 14.98
CA ARG A 4 -0.24 -4.43 14.18
C ARG A 4 0.94 -5.26 14.67
N ARG A 5 0.69 -6.55 14.89
CA ARG A 5 1.67 -7.60 15.19
C ARG A 5 2.25 -8.22 13.93
N PHE A 6 1.48 -8.23 12.84
CA PHE A 6 1.87 -8.87 11.59
C PHE A 6 1.73 -7.94 10.38
N VAL A 7 2.65 -8.07 9.43
CA VAL A 7 2.47 -7.61 8.04
C VAL A 7 2.18 -8.85 7.19
N ASN A 8 1.11 -8.80 6.41
CA ASN A 8 0.76 -9.87 5.49
C ASN A 8 1.44 -9.59 4.15
N ILE A 9 2.05 -10.62 3.56
CA ILE A 9 2.81 -10.50 2.31
C ILE A 9 2.29 -11.57 1.37
N VAL A 10 1.86 -11.15 0.18
CA VAL A 10 1.48 -12.07 -0.89
C VAL A 10 2.61 -12.14 -1.92
N ALA A 11 3.08 -13.35 -2.20
CA ALA A 11 4.11 -13.60 -3.21
C ALA A 11 3.52 -14.48 -4.32
N GLU A 12 3.69 -14.08 -5.58
CA GLU A 12 3.25 -14.80 -6.77
C GLU A 12 4.44 -15.47 -7.45
N ASN A 13 4.47 -16.79 -7.54
CA ASN A 13 5.56 -17.46 -8.23
C ASN A 13 5.44 -17.43 -9.75
N LEU A 14 6.52 -17.77 -10.46
CA LEU A 14 6.53 -17.85 -11.94
C LEU A 14 5.44 -18.78 -12.49
N LYS A 15 4.97 -19.75 -11.70
CA LYS A 15 3.90 -20.71 -12.05
C LYS A 15 2.48 -20.19 -11.76
N GLY A 16 2.30 -18.94 -11.34
CA GLY A 16 0.99 -18.34 -11.07
C GLY A 16 0.31 -18.83 -9.79
N ARG A 17 1.08 -19.39 -8.85
CA ARG A 17 0.61 -19.69 -7.49
C ARG A 17 0.93 -18.51 -6.58
N TYR A 18 -0.06 -18.13 -5.77
CA TYR A 18 0.09 -17.08 -4.78
C TYR A 18 0.27 -17.71 -3.40
N SER A 19 1.12 -17.12 -2.58
CA SER A 19 1.43 -17.59 -1.24
C SER A 19 1.35 -16.44 -0.24
N LEU A 20 0.60 -16.66 0.84
CA LEU A 20 0.43 -15.65 1.89
C LEU A 20 1.39 -15.95 3.04
N HIS A 21 2.22 -14.97 3.37
CA HIS A 21 3.20 -15.05 4.44
C HIS A 21 2.87 -14.01 5.53
N ARG A 22 3.07 -14.38 6.79
CA ARG A 22 2.90 -13.45 7.92
C ARG A 22 4.24 -13.10 8.53
N LEU A 23 4.59 -11.82 8.47
CA LEU A 23 5.83 -11.30 9.00
C LEU A 23 5.60 -10.68 10.38
N GLY A 24 6.25 -11.23 11.42
CA GLY A 24 6.18 -10.65 12.77
C GLY A 24 6.90 -9.29 12.86
N VAL A 25 6.14 -8.22 13.13
CA VAL A 25 6.60 -6.83 13.12
C VAL A 25 7.74 -6.59 14.11
N SER A 26 7.56 -6.96 15.38
CA SER A 26 8.56 -6.76 16.44
C SER A 26 9.87 -7.50 16.18
N LYS A 27 9.78 -8.70 15.63
CA LYS A 27 10.96 -9.52 15.33
C LYS A 27 11.75 -8.96 14.14
N HIS A 28 11.06 -8.60 13.06
CA HIS A 28 11.69 -8.30 11.77
C HIS A 28 11.94 -6.80 11.52
N LEU A 29 11.06 -5.93 12.00
CA LEU A 29 11.04 -4.52 11.60
C LEU A 29 11.43 -3.55 12.73
N PHE A 30 11.16 -3.88 13.99
CA PHE A 30 11.36 -2.94 15.11
C PHE A 30 12.38 -3.41 16.13
N TYR A 31 13.12 -2.47 16.69
CA TYR A 31 13.84 -2.67 17.96
C TYR A 31 12.85 -2.54 19.14
N PRO A 32 13.17 -3.09 20.31
CA PRO A 32 12.37 -2.91 21.53
C PRO A 32 12.03 -1.45 21.86
N SER A 33 12.92 -0.49 21.53
CA SER A 33 12.68 0.93 21.77
C SER A 33 13.28 1.83 20.68
N THR A 34 12.78 3.07 20.60
CA THR A 34 13.34 4.14 19.75
C THR A 34 14.79 4.47 20.13
N ALA A 35 15.12 4.44 21.44
CA ALA A 35 16.47 4.70 21.93
C ALA A 35 17.47 3.64 21.44
N GLU A 36 17.09 2.37 21.44
CA GLU A 36 17.90 1.29 20.87
C GLU A 36 18.06 1.42 19.36
N ALA A 37 17.01 1.82 18.64
CA ALA A 37 17.10 2.09 17.20
C ALA A 37 18.10 3.22 16.90
N LYS A 38 18.05 4.32 17.67
CA LYS A 38 19.01 5.43 17.59
C LYS A 38 20.44 4.97 17.88
N ALA A 39 20.65 4.19 18.94
CA ALA A 39 21.96 3.66 19.28
C ALA A 39 22.52 2.73 18.18
N ALA A 40 21.68 1.88 17.60
CA ALA A 40 22.06 1.02 16.48
C ALA A 40 22.44 1.82 15.23
N ALA A 41 21.68 2.87 14.90
CA ALA A 41 21.99 3.76 13.79
C ALA A 41 23.31 4.52 14.00
N ALA A 42 23.54 5.06 15.21
CA ALA A 42 24.78 5.74 15.57
C ALA A 42 26.00 4.80 15.46
N LYS A 43 25.85 3.54 15.89
CA LYS A 43 26.92 2.53 15.76
C LYS A 43 27.21 2.17 14.30
N ALA A 44 26.21 2.17 13.44
CA ALA A 44 26.38 1.92 12.00
C ALA A 44 27.01 3.11 11.24
N ALA A 45 26.92 4.33 11.77
CA ALA A 45 27.42 5.53 11.11
C ALA A 45 28.96 5.66 11.09
N GLY A 46 29.68 5.04 12.03
CA GLY A 46 31.16 5.08 12.11
C GLY A 46 31.74 6.46 12.50
N LYS A 47 33.05 6.51 12.79
CA LYS A 47 33.77 7.74 13.26
C LYS A 47 34.18 8.73 12.16
N ASN A 48 34.11 8.35 10.87
CA ASN A 48 34.51 9.22 9.75
C ASN A 48 33.27 9.67 8.97
N GLY A 49 33.05 10.98 8.97
CA GLY A 49 31.78 11.63 8.73
C GLY A 49 31.17 11.45 7.33
N ASN A 50 29.84 11.36 7.31
CA ASN A 50 29.01 12.42 6.76
C ASN A 50 27.66 12.36 7.49
N ALA A 51 27.16 13.48 8.01
CA ALA A 51 25.93 13.59 8.81
C ALA A 51 24.66 13.46 7.95
N GLY A 52 24.65 12.52 7.01
CA GLY A 52 23.50 12.13 6.21
C GLY A 52 22.87 10.86 6.75
N PHE A 53 21.55 10.79 6.73
CA PHE A 53 20.73 9.64 7.12
C PHE A 53 21.24 8.33 6.49
N ARG A 54 22.08 7.56 7.18
CA ARG A 54 22.48 6.22 6.75
C ARG A 54 21.48 5.22 7.31
N ALA A 55 20.61 4.70 6.44
CA ALA A 55 19.85 3.49 6.76
C ALA A 55 20.87 2.40 7.18
N PRO A 56 20.61 1.66 8.28
CA PRO A 56 21.56 0.66 8.76
C PRO A 56 21.89 -0.35 7.65
N PRO A 57 23.16 -0.80 7.52
CA PRO A 57 23.57 -1.71 6.46
C PRO A 57 22.64 -2.93 6.50
N THR A 58 21.92 -3.09 5.40
CA THR A 58 20.91 -4.14 5.19
C THR A 58 21.55 -5.51 5.43
N ARG A 59 21.18 -6.12 6.57
CA ARG A 59 21.64 -7.45 6.96
C ARG A 59 21.22 -8.49 5.92
N ARG A 60 22.05 -9.53 5.79
CA ARG A 60 21.95 -10.72 4.92
C ARG A 60 20.54 -11.03 4.40
N LEU A 61 20.45 -11.31 3.10
CA LEU A 61 19.28 -11.82 2.39
C LEU A 61 18.55 -12.89 3.20
N LYS A 62 17.25 -12.69 3.44
CA LYS A 62 16.39 -13.66 4.12
C LYS A 62 15.34 -14.22 3.18
N ARG A 63 14.93 -15.45 3.43
CA ARG A 63 13.67 -16.01 2.90
C ARG A 63 12.49 -15.48 3.71
N LEU A 64 11.33 -15.38 3.08
CA LEU A 64 10.09 -15.11 3.81
C LEU A 64 9.81 -16.22 4.84
N PRO A 65 9.04 -15.92 5.91
CA PRO A 65 8.47 -16.95 6.77
C PRO A 65 7.71 -18.01 5.95
N PRO A 66 7.52 -19.24 6.44
CA PRO A 66 6.70 -20.23 5.74
C PRO A 66 5.31 -19.69 5.38
N PRO A 67 4.75 -20.05 4.20
CA PRO A 67 3.43 -19.58 3.81
C PRO A 67 2.35 -20.17 4.74
N CYS A 68 1.39 -19.34 5.11
CA CYS A 68 0.21 -19.72 5.90
C CYS A 68 -0.82 -20.46 5.05
N ILE A 69 -0.94 -20.09 3.78
CA ILE A 69 -1.81 -20.71 2.79
C ILE A 69 -1.26 -20.40 1.38
N ASN A 70 -1.63 -21.23 0.41
CA ASN A 70 -1.40 -20.97 -1.01
C ASN A 70 -2.74 -20.81 -1.71
N PHE A 71 -2.85 -19.80 -2.56
CA PHE A 71 -4.00 -19.60 -3.43
C PHE A 71 -3.64 -19.98 -4.85
N HIS A 72 -4.64 -20.52 -5.54
CA HIS A 72 -4.55 -20.81 -6.96
C HIS A 72 -5.71 -20.11 -7.67
N PRO A 73 -5.44 -19.31 -8.69
CA PRO A 73 -6.51 -18.71 -9.47
C PRO A 73 -7.32 -19.83 -10.15
N SER A 74 -8.64 -19.63 -10.21
CA SER A 74 -9.48 -20.52 -11.02
C SER A 74 -9.16 -20.27 -12.49
N PRO A 75 -9.08 -21.30 -13.35
CA PRO A 75 -8.97 -21.10 -14.78
C PRO A 75 -10.05 -20.14 -15.29
N SER A 76 -9.66 -19.19 -16.14
CA SER A 76 -10.53 -18.19 -16.74
C SER A 76 -10.37 -18.23 -18.27
N ILE A 77 -11.41 -17.82 -19.00
CA ILE A 77 -11.42 -17.78 -20.47
C ILE A 77 -10.89 -16.42 -20.97
N LEU A 78 -10.76 -15.44 -20.06
CA LEU A 78 -10.48 -14.04 -20.40
C LEU A 78 -8.99 -13.75 -20.61
N SER A 79 -8.09 -14.65 -20.21
CA SER A 79 -6.66 -14.49 -20.42
C SER A 79 -5.94 -15.83 -20.51
N ASP A 80 -4.79 -15.87 -21.20
CA ASP A 80 -3.94 -17.06 -21.30
C ASP A 80 -3.40 -17.54 -19.93
N ARG A 81 -3.48 -16.69 -18.89
CA ARG A 81 -3.05 -17.00 -17.53
C ARG A 81 -4.00 -16.38 -16.51
N ALA A 82 -4.81 -17.21 -15.88
CA ALA A 82 -5.66 -16.79 -14.77
C ALA A 82 -4.83 -16.17 -13.63
N THR A 83 -5.30 -15.05 -13.08
CA THR A 83 -4.62 -14.28 -12.03
C THR A 83 -5.56 -13.98 -10.86
N LEU A 84 -4.97 -13.78 -9.69
CA LEU A 84 -5.65 -13.15 -8.57
C LEU A 84 -5.35 -11.65 -8.65
N GLU A 85 -6.40 -10.86 -8.83
CA GLU A 85 -6.30 -9.42 -9.09
C GLU A 85 -6.42 -8.60 -7.80
N ILE A 86 -7.13 -9.12 -6.79
CA ILE A 86 -7.36 -8.42 -5.53
C ILE A 86 -6.83 -9.25 -4.37
N PHE A 87 -6.01 -8.61 -3.55
CA PHE A 87 -5.77 -9.00 -2.17
C PHE A 87 -6.14 -7.80 -1.30
N ALA A 88 -7.06 -7.95 -0.34
CA ALA A 88 -7.51 -6.83 0.51
C ALA A 88 -7.68 -7.27 1.98
N LEU A 89 -7.32 -6.43 2.94
CA LEU A 89 -7.43 -6.75 4.36
C LEU A 89 -8.79 -6.25 4.77
N LEU A 90 -9.66 -7.18 5.14
CA LEU A 90 -11.02 -6.84 5.48
C LEU A 90 -11.13 -6.50 6.97
N CYS A 91 -11.76 -5.37 7.24
CA CYS A 91 -11.92 -4.81 8.58
C CYS A 91 -10.58 -4.65 9.34
N PRO A 92 -9.58 -3.92 8.78
CA PRO A 92 -8.26 -3.76 9.37
C PRO A 92 -8.27 -3.09 10.76
N SER A 93 -9.34 -2.38 11.12
CA SER A 93 -9.53 -1.82 12.46
C SER A 93 -9.88 -2.86 13.52
N SER A 94 -10.24 -4.09 13.12
CA SER A 94 -10.69 -5.16 14.02
C SER A 94 -9.89 -6.46 13.86
N SER A 95 -9.20 -6.65 12.74
CA SER A 95 -8.54 -7.90 12.39
C SER A 95 -7.29 -7.66 11.52
N GLU A 96 -6.22 -8.37 11.84
CA GLU A 96 -4.96 -8.36 11.08
C GLU A 96 -4.82 -9.54 10.12
N GLY A 97 -5.78 -10.47 10.11
CA GLY A 97 -5.64 -11.75 9.42
C GLY A 97 -6.69 -12.04 8.35
N ARG A 98 -7.75 -11.24 8.22
CA ARG A 98 -8.84 -11.47 7.24
C ARG A 98 -8.46 -10.96 5.86
N VAL A 99 -7.84 -11.82 5.07
CA VAL A 99 -7.40 -11.54 3.70
C VAL A 99 -8.49 -11.93 2.72
N LEU A 100 -9.12 -10.96 2.08
CA LEU A 100 -9.94 -11.16 0.89
C LEU A 100 -9.01 -11.43 -0.30
N CYS A 101 -9.34 -12.44 -1.09
CA CYS A 101 -8.72 -12.76 -2.36
C CYS A 101 -9.80 -12.78 -3.45
N CYS A 102 -9.56 -12.12 -4.59
CA CYS A 102 -10.46 -12.17 -5.74
C CYS A 102 -9.69 -12.45 -7.04
N GLY A 103 -10.22 -13.37 -7.84
CA GLY A 103 -9.72 -13.64 -9.20
C GLY A 103 -10.29 -12.69 -10.24
N ASP A 104 -9.69 -12.71 -11.43
CA ASP A 104 -10.15 -12.03 -12.64
C ASP A 104 -11.62 -12.34 -13.03
N SER A 105 -12.08 -13.57 -12.77
CA SER A 105 -13.46 -14.02 -12.95
C SER A 105 -14.45 -13.45 -11.92
N GLY A 106 -13.98 -12.63 -10.98
CA GLY A 106 -14.78 -12.03 -9.92
C GLY A 106 -15.11 -12.97 -8.75
N ARG A 107 -14.67 -14.23 -8.78
CA ARG A 107 -14.82 -15.15 -7.65
C ARG A 107 -13.95 -14.69 -6.50
N SER A 108 -14.55 -14.58 -5.32
CA SER A 108 -13.85 -14.10 -4.13
C SER A 108 -14.01 -15.05 -2.92
N LEU A 109 -13.03 -15.00 -2.03
CA LEU A 109 -13.01 -15.72 -0.77
C LEU A 109 -12.27 -14.91 0.28
N ILE A 110 -12.54 -15.17 1.55
CA ILE A 110 -11.71 -14.70 2.66
C ILE A 110 -10.94 -15.87 3.22
N TYR A 111 -9.67 -15.65 3.50
CA TYR A 111 -8.88 -16.48 4.41
C TYR A 111 -8.58 -15.69 5.68
N ASN A 112 -8.87 -16.28 6.84
CA ASN A 112 -8.49 -15.71 8.12
C ASN A 112 -7.20 -16.37 8.62
N ALA A 113 -6.10 -15.64 8.60
CA ALA A 113 -4.79 -16.14 8.96
C ALA A 113 -4.55 -16.27 10.49
N ASP A 114 -5.43 -15.74 11.34
CA ASP A 114 -5.37 -15.92 12.80
C ASP A 114 -6.05 -17.21 13.26
N SER A 115 -7.09 -17.64 12.55
CA SER A 115 -7.93 -18.80 12.92
C SER A 115 -7.95 -19.90 11.87
N HIS A 116 -7.20 -19.74 10.78
CA HIS A 116 -7.03 -20.71 9.70
C HIS A 116 -8.32 -21.21 9.05
N PHE A 117 -9.36 -20.37 8.98
CA PHE A 117 -10.58 -20.70 8.24
C PHE A 117 -10.66 -19.99 6.89
N VAL A 118 -11.39 -20.61 5.96
CA VAL A 118 -11.75 -20.06 4.66
C VAL A 118 -13.25 -19.84 4.63
N GLN A 119 -13.68 -18.68 4.14
CA GLN A 119 -15.08 -18.34 3.96
C GLN A 119 -15.33 -17.92 2.51
N THR A 120 -16.37 -18.49 1.90
CA THR A 120 -16.84 -18.09 0.57
C THR A 120 -17.43 -16.69 0.61
N MET A 121 -17.16 -15.90 -0.42
CA MET A 121 -17.65 -14.53 -0.53
C MET A 121 -18.48 -14.34 -1.81
N PRO A 122 -19.38 -13.34 -1.85
CA PRO A 122 -20.11 -13.01 -3.07
C PRO A 122 -19.13 -12.67 -4.20
N SER A 123 -19.45 -13.09 -5.43
CA SER A 123 -18.66 -12.70 -6.58
C SER A 123 -18.86 -11.24 -6.94
N ILE A 124 -17.79 -10.54 -7.27
CA ILE A 124 -17.84 -9.20 -7.88
C ILE A 124 -18.13 -9.36 -9.38
N GLN A 125 -19.08 -8.59 -9.90
CA GLN A 125 -19.41 -8.58 -11.32
C GLN A 125 -18.72 -7.39 -11.99
N GLY A 126 -18.27 -7.56 -13.22
CA GLY A 126 -17.67 -6.45 -13.99
C GLY A 126 -16.38 -5.89 -13.37
N LEU A 127 -15.62 -6.71 -12.63
CA LEU A 127 -14.26 -6.35 -12.24
C LEU A 127 -13.44 -6.16 -13.52
N LYS A 128 -12.80 -4.99 -13.62
CA LYS A 128 -12.03 -4.60 -14.79
C LYS A 128 -10.66 -4.07 -14.37
N GLY A 129 -9.72 -4.24 -15.28
CA GLY A 129 -8.33 -3.83 -15.11
C GLY A 129 -7.52 -4.78 -14.23
N ARG A 130 -6.23 -4.46 -14.11
CA ARG A 130 -5.28 -5.20 -13.26
C ARG A 130 -4.98 -4.39 -12.01
N ARG A 131 -4.88 -5.07 -10.87
CA ARG A 131 -4.49 -4.47 -9.57
C ARG A 131 -5.30 -3.22 -9.18
N PRO A 132 -6.61 -3.37 -8.93
CA PRO A 132 -7.43 -2.26 -8.46
C PRO A 132 -6.91 -1.71 -7.12
N ILE A 133 -7.14 -0.42 -6.90
CA ILE A 133 -6.94 0.22 -5.59
C ILE A 133 -7.96 -0.35 -4.61
N THR A 134 -7.50 -0.77 -3.44
CA THR A 134 -8.37 -1.25 -2.36
C THR A 134 -8.32 -0.31 -1.17
N ILE A 135 -9.49 0.10 -0.68
CA ILE A 135 -9.61 1.06 0.42
C ILE A 135 -10.59 0.51 1.43
N SER A 136 -10.09 0.18 2.63
CA SER A 136 -10.95 -0.12 3.77
C SER A 136 -11.24 1.16 4.52
N THR A 137 -12.53 1.49 4.65
CA THR A 137 -12.97 2.63 5.44
C THR A 137 -14.32 2.32 6.09
N GLY A 138 -14.54 2.86 7.28
CA GLY A 138 -15.76 2.63 8.02
C GLY A 138 -15.92 3.68 9.10
N ARG A 139 -17.17 3.99 9.44
CA ARG A 139 -17.44 4.87 10.56
C ARG A 139 -17.10 4.15 11.87
N PRO A 140 -16.62 4.87 12.90
CA PRO A 140 -16.44 4.30 14.22
C PRO A 140 -17.72 3.59 14.70
N GLY A 141 -17.63 2.29 14.97
CA GLY A 141 -18.75 1.47 15.44
C GLY A 141 -19.50 0.68 14.37
N ASP A 142 -19.28 0.95 13.08
CA ASP A 142 -19.78 0.15 11.97
C ASP A 142 -18.73 -0.89 11.51
N LEU A 143 -19.19 -1.94 10.81
CA LEU A 143 -18.28 -2.80 10.03
C LEU A 143 -17.67 -1.97 8.90
N GLU A 144 -16.34 -2.04 8.73
CA GLU A 144 -15.64 -1.35 7.64
C GLU A 144 -16.09 -1.89 6.27
N ASP A 145 -16.38 -0.95 5.37
CA ASP A 145 -16.64 -1.20 3.96
C ASP A 145 -15.30 -1.30 3.22
N LEU A 146 -15.23 -2.19 2.23
CA LEU A 146 -14.06 -2.32 1.36
C LEU A 146 -14.41 -1.82 -0.04
N TYR A 147 -13.81 -0.71 -0.42
CA TYR A 147 -13.92 -0.12 -1.75
C TYR A 147 -12.85 -0.69 -2.66
N VAL A 148 -13.24 -0.96 -3.91
CA VAL A 148 -12.38 -1.46 -4.98
C VAL A 148 -12.55 -0.53 -6.17
N LEU A 149 -11.49 0.18 -6.53
CA LEU A 149 -11.49 1.21 -7.56
C LEU A 149 -10.40 0.94 -8.60
N THR A 150 -10.80 0.85 -9.86
CA THR A 150 -9.91 0.96 -11.01
C THR A 150 -10.35 2.17 -11.81
N ALA A 151 -9.41 3.00 -12.22
CA ALA A 151 -9.64 4.04 -13.21
C ALA A 151 -8.64 3.91 -14.36
N GLY A 152 -9.10 4.16 -15.57
CA GLY A 152 -8.30 4.03 -16.78
C GLY A 152 -9.15 3.49 -17.92
N ALA A 153 -9.28 4.25 -19.01
CA ALA A 153 -9.97 3.87 -20.26
C ALA A 153 -11.17 2.91 -20.06
N ASP A 154 -11.31 1.88 -20.89
CA ASP A 154 -12.41 0.91 -20.86
C ASP A 154 -12.42 -0.03 -19.63
N PHE A 155 -11.45 0.16 -18.73
CA PHE A 155 -11.21 -0.69 -17.55
C PHE A 155 -11.68 -0.06 -16.23
N SER A 156 -12.30 1.11 -16.26
CA SER A 156 -12.83 1.76 -15.06
C SER A 156 -13.92 0.92 -14.38
N CYS A 157 -13.79 0.70 -13.08
CA CYS A 157 -14.79 0.06 -12.26
C CYS A 157 -14.71 0.58 -10.82
N PHE A 158 -15.87 0.70 -10.16
CA PHE A 158 -15.92 1.12 -8.77
C PHE A 158 -16.98 0.35 -8.01
N HIS A 159 -16.54 -0.39 -6.99
CA HIS A 159 -17.38 -1.29 -6.21
C HIS A 159 -17.10 -1.14 -4.73
N VAL A 160 -18.08 -1.53 -3.91
CA VAL A 160 -17.93 -1.63 -2.46
C VAL A 160 -18.45 -2.97 -1.96
N LEU A 161 -17.64 -3.67 -1.19
CA LEU A 161 -18.00 -4.86 -0.43
C LEU A 161 -18.39 -4.43 0.97
N ARG A 162 -19.62 -4.78 1.37
CA ARG A 162 -20.18 -4.42 2.66
C ARG A 162 -21.02 -5.53 3.27
N PHE A 163 -21.18 -5.47 4.59
CA PHE A 163 -21.99 -6.42 5.35
C PHE A 163 -23.28 -5.75 5.82
N GLY A 164 -24.44 -6.28 5.44
CA GLY A 164 -25.73 -5.72 5.84
C GLY A 164 -26.89 -6.22 5.00
N GLY A 165 -28.04 -5.57 5.14
CA GLY A 165 -29.12 -5.64 4.14
C GLY A 165 -28.77 -4.81 2.92
N LYS A 166 -29.34 -5.13 1.75
CA LYS A 166 -29.06 -4.40 0.50
C LYS A 166 -29.60 -2.96 0.52
N ASP A 167 -30.54 -2.68 1.41
CA ASP A 167 -31.17 -1.38 1.53
C ASP A 167 -31.13 -0.93 3.00
N ARG A 168 -30.22 -0.01 3.33
CA ARG A 168 -30.14 0.57 4.68
C ARG A 168 -31.40 1.36 5.04
N ALA A 169 -32.16 1.83 4.05
CA ALA A 169 -33.37 2.62 4.26
C ALA A 169 -34.62 1.76 4.50
N VAL A 170 -34.59 0.47 4.12
CA VAL A 170 -35.73 -0.43 4.30
C VAL A 170 -35.40 -1.42 5.41
N HIS A 171 -35.85 -1.12 6.63
CA HIS A 171 -35.79 -2.09 7.71
C HIS A 171 -36.74 -3.26 7.42
N ARG A 172 -36.21 -4.35 6.86
CA ARG A 172 -36.92 -5.63 6.79
C ARG A 172 -36.44 -6.53 7.92
N PRO A 173 -37.28 -6.84 8.93
CA PRO A 173 -36.89 -7.67 10.07
C PRO A 173 -36.42 -9.09 9.70
N TRP A 174 -36.74 -9.54 8.49
CA TRP A 174 -36.43 -10.88 7.96
C TRP A 174 -35.30 -10.88 6.93
N GLU A 175 -34.68 -9.73 6.63
CA GLU A 175 -33.56 -9.69 5.69
C GLU A 175 -32.32 -10.34 6.32
N ARG A 176 -31.83 -11.38 5.65
CA ARG A 176 -30.56 -12.02 6.01
C ARG A 176 -29.43 -11.03 5.71
N LYS A 177 -28.80 -10.52 6.77
CA LYS A 177 -27.56 -9.75 6.66
C LYS A 177 -26.47 -10.64 6.06
N ALA A 178 -25.89 -10.21 4.95
CA ALA A 178 -24.83 -10.93 4.28
C ALA A 178 -23.85 -9.96 3.64
N TRP A 179 -22.66 -10.48 3.34
CA TRP A 179 -21.72 -9.78 2.47
C TRP A 179 -22.32 -9.66 1.07
N HIS A 180 -22.25 -8.47 0.49
CA HIS A 180 -22.66 -8.19 -0.88
C HIS A 180 -21.79 -7.10 -1.50
N TRP A 181 -21.68 -7.14 -2.82
CA TRP A 181 -21.04 -6.11 -3.62
C TRP A 181 -22.09 -5.15 -4.15
N ASP A 182 -21.85 -3.86 -4.02
CA ASP A 182 -22.60 -2.80 -4.71
C ASP A 182 -21.70 -2.13 -5.73
N SER A 183 -22.23 -1.88 -6.92
CA SER A 183 -21.60 -0.99 -7.91
C SER A 183 -21.82 0.47 -7.50
N LEU A 184 -20.79 1.28 -7.66
CA LEU A 184 -20.79 2.71 -7.38
C LEU A 184 -20.68 3.51 -8.69
N PRO A 185 -21.04 4.80 -8.69
CA PRO A 185 -20.85 5.66 -9.85
C PRO A 185 -19.39 5.67 -10.29
N LEU A 186 -19.16 5.47 -11.59
CA LEU A 186 -17.81 5.41 -12.14
C LEU A 186 -17.07 6.74 -11.92
N PRO A 187 -15.72 6.70 -11.77
CA PRO A 187 -14.94 7.91 -11.70
C PRO A 187 -15.16 8.78 -12.95
N PRO A 188 -15.33 10.11 -12.83
CA PRO A 188 -15.62 11.02 -13.94
C PRO A 188 -14.38 11.36 -14.79
N PHE A 189 -13.39 10.47 -14.84
CA PHE A 189 -12.11 10.66 -15.51
C PHE A 189 -11.61 9.33 -16.09
N ASN A 190 -10.75 9.40 -17.11
CA ASN A 190 -10.26 8.24 -17.85
C ASN A 190 -8.77 7.92 -17.66
N ASP A 191 -8.05 8.70 -16.86
CA ASP A 191 -6.63 8.45 -16.60
C ASP A 191 -6.41 7.56 -15.36
N ALA A 192 -5.19 7.03 -15.25
CA ALA A 192 -4.78 6.24 -14.10
C ALA A 192 -4.68 7.09 -12.82
N ILE A 193 -5.04 6.48 -11.70
CA ILE A 193 -4.86 7.09 -10.37
C ILE A 193 -3.42 6.83 -9.92
N SER A 194 -2.68 7.92 -9.64
CA SER A 194 -1.33 7.85 -9.10
C SER A 194 -1.34 7.76 -7.57
N SER A 195 -2.32 8.41 -6.93
CA SER A 195 -2.36 8.55 -5.49
C SER A 195 -3.77 8.67 -4.95
N TYR A 196 -3.92 8.27 -3.69
CA TYR A 196 -5.21 8.31 -3.02
C TYR A 196 -5.06 8.41 -1.51
N THR A 197 -6.10 8.94 -0.88
CA THR A 197 -6.20 9.06 0.58
C THR A 197 -7.66 9.01 1.01
N VAL A 198 -7.86 8.83 2.31
CA VAL A 198 -9.18 8.92 2.94
C VAL A 198 -9.16 10.07 3.94
N VAL A 199 -10.20 10.90 3.89
CA VAL A 199 -10.38 12.08 4.74
C VAL A 199 -11.76 12.04 5.41
N ASP A 200 -12.04 13.03 6.27
CA ASP A 200 -13.31 13.17 7.01
C ASP A 200 -13.74 11.88 7.73
N GLY A 201 -12.82 11.31 8.50
CA GLY A 201 -13.10 10.12 9.34
C GLY A 201 -13.54 8.88 8.55
N GLY A 202 -13.23 8.81 7.25
CA GLY A 202 -13.61 7.69 6.41
C GLY A 202 -14.71 7.99 5.40
N ARG A 203 -15.34 9.18 5.46
CA ARG A 203 -16.46 9.55 4.59
C ARG A 203 -16.02 9.81 3.16
N THR A 204 -14.83 10.37 2.97
CA THR A 204 -14.43 10.93 1.69
C THR A 204 -13.17 10.24 1.18
N ILE A 205 -13.26 9.61 0.02
CA ILE A 205 -12.12 9.03 -0.69
C ILE A 205 -11.63 10.07 -1.69
N CYS A 206 -10.37 10.47 -1.61
CA CYS A 206 -9.77 11.41 -2.54
C CYS A 206 -8.70 10.72 -3.39
N VAL A 207 -8.69 11.02 -4.68
CA VAL A 207 -7.82 10.40 -5.68
C VAL A 207 -7.24 11.47 -6.58
N SER A 208 -6.00 11.27 -7.03
CA SER A 208 -5.33 12.16 -7.98
C SER A 208 -4.62 11.40 -9.09
N SER A 209 -4.46 12.08 -10.22
CA SER A 209 -3.62 11.64 -11.34
C SER A 209 -2.14 11.94 -11.11
N GLU A 210 -1.29 11.52 -12.04
CA GLU A 210 0.04 12.12 -12.19
C GLU A 210 -0.05 13.62 -12.54
N PRO A 211 1.04 14.39 -12.37
CA PRO A 211 1.09 15.79 -12.80
C PRO A 211 0.64 15.95 -14.27
N ASN A 212 -0.17 16.98 -14.54
CA ASN A 212 -0.80 17.27 -15.84
C ASN A 212 -1.96 16.33 -16.27
N GLY A 213 -2.42 15.42 -15.39
CA GLY A 213 -3.65 14.66 -15.61
C GLY A 213 -4.92 15.39 -15.13
N PHE A 214 -5.91 14.64 -14.66
CA PHE A 214 -7.22 15.17 -14.22
C PHE A 214 -7.20 16.00 -12.91
N GLY A 215 -6.09 16.09 -12.20
CA GLY A 215 -6.02 16.79 -10.91
C GLY A 215 -6.51 15.92 -9.75
N THR A 216 -7.33 16.47 -8.86
CA THR A 216 -7.84 15.77 -7.67
C THR A 216 -9.36 15.74 -7.65
N TYR A 217 -9.92 14.53 -7.48
CA TYR A 217 -11.34 14.29 -7.28
C TYR A 217 -11.56 13.63 -5.92
N CYS A 218 -12.73 13.86 -5.33
CA CYS A 218 -13.16 13.12 -4.17
C CYS A 218 -14.54 12.49 -4.38
N PHE A 219 -14.79 11.43 -3.63
CA PHE A 219 -16.01 10.65 -3.62
C PHE A 219 -16.58 10.59 -2.21
N ASP A 220 -17.86 10.94 -2.06
CA ASP A 220 -18.58 10.84 -0.79
C ASP A 220 -19.16 9.43 -0.71
N THR A 221 -18.69 8.66 0.25
CA THR A 221 -19.13 7.27 0.48
C THR A 221 -20.60 7.14 0.87
N VAL A 222 -21.22 8.23 1.32
CA VAL A 222 -22.61 8.31 1.80
C VAL A 222 -23.54 8.71 0.67
N GLU A 223 -23.30 9.89 0.08
CA GLU A 223 -24.10 10.42 -1.03
C GLU A 223 -23.81 9.68 -2.35
N ARG A 224 -22.67 8.98 -2.42
CA ARG A 224 -22.16 8.26 -3.59
C ARG A 224 -21.93 9.16 -4.79
N GLU A 225 -21.51 10.40 -4.55
CA GLU A 225 -21.25 11.39 -5.59
C GLU A 225 -19.77 11.71 -5.70
N TRP A 226 -19.34 11.99 -6.93
CA TRP A 226 -18.02 12.50 -7.25
C TRP A 226 -18.06 14.01 -7.42
N TRP A 227 -17.00 14.69 -6.97
CA TRP A 227 -16.77 16.09 -7.32
C TRP A 227 -15.28 16.34 -7.54
N GLN A 228 -14.98 17.31 -8.40
CA GLN A 228 -13.62 17.79 -8.58
C GLN A 228 -13.28 18.74 -7.43
N VAL A 229 -12.13 18.51 -6.81
CA VAL A 229 -11.60 19.37 -5.75
C VAL A 229 -10.74 20.48 -6.33
N GLY A 230 -9.93 20.16 -7.34
CA GLY A 230 -9.15 21.15 -8.08
C GLY A 230 -8.18 20.54 -9.08
N ASP A 231 -7.59 21.40 -9.91
CA ASP A 231 -6.63 21.04 -10.97
C ASP A 231 -5.20 20.80 -10.46
N TRP A 232 -5.07 20.49 -9.16
CA TRP A 232 -3.81 20.15 -8.51
C TRP A 232 -3.82 18.68 -8.11
N VAL A 233 -2.64 18.11 -7.86
CA VAL A 233 -2.49 16.69 -7.49
C VAL A 233 -2.01 16.53 -6.06
N LEU A 234 -2.40 15.43 -5.41
CA LEU A 234 -1.85 15.04 -4.12
C LEU A 234 -0.32 14.87 -4.20
N PRO A 235 0.44 15.22 -3.16
CA PRO A 235 1.90 15.22 -3.19
C PRO A 235 2.49 13.82 -2.89
N PHE A 236 1.71 12.77 -3.18
CA PHE A 236 2.02 11.40 -2.83
C PHE A 236 2.06 10.49 -4.06
N GLU A 237 2.75 9.37 -3.91
CA GLU A 237 2.69 8.21 -4.80
C GLU A 237 1.98 7.08 -4.04
N GLY A 238 0.90 6.54 -4.61
CA GLY A 238 0.06 5.55 -3.96
C GLY A 238 -0.73 6.11 -2.77
N ARG A 239 -0.84 5.32 -1.70
CA ARG A 239 -1.67 5.65 -0.54
C ARG A 239 -0.98 6.64 0.40
N ALA A 240 -1.72 7.65 0.85
CA ALA A 240 -1.37 8.43 2.05
C ALA A 240 -2.19 7.95 3.26
N GLU A 241 -1.53 7.86 4.42
CA GLU A 241 -2.12 7.41 5.67
C GLU A 241 -2.26 8.59 6.65
N TYR A 242 -3.47 8.79 7.17
CA TYR A 242 -3.68 9.79 8.22
C TYR A 242 -3.10 9.29 9.55
N VAL A 243 -2.35 10.17 10.22
CA VAL A 243 -1.70 9.90 11.50
C VAL A 243 -2.32 10.81 12.58
N PRO A 244 -3.30 10.33 13.35
CA PRO A 244 -4.05 11.17 14.28
C PRO A 244 -3.19 11.90 15.30
N ASN A 245 -2.13 11.25 15.81
CA ASN A 245 -1.25 11.80 16.84
C ASN A 245 -0.56 13.10 16.38
N PHE A 246 -0.26 13.21 15.09
CA PHE A 246 0.43 14.37 14.52
C PHE A 246 -0.50 15.23 13.65
N LYS A 247 -1.75 14.79 13.42
CA LYS A 247 -2.74 15.44 12.55
C LYS A 247 -2.22 15.70 11.12
N ILE A 248 -1.43 14.77 10.59
CA ILE A 248 -0.85 14.83 9.25
C ILE A 248 -1.24 13.59 8.44
N TRP A 249 -1.19 13.72 7.12
CA TRP A 249 -1.13 12.60 6.20
C TRP A 249 0.33 12.33 5.84
N LEU A 250 0.74 11.08 5.97
CA LEU A 250 2.06 10.58 5.60
C LEU A 250 1.94 9.67 4.38
N GLY A 251 2.79 9.88 3.38
CA GLY A 251 2.82 9.03 2.19
C GLY A 251 4.21 8.98 1.56
N ILE A 252 4.36 8.19 0.49
CA ILE A 252 5.56 8.20 -0.35
C ILE A 252 5.51 9.45 -1.21
N SER A 253 6.62 10.17 -1.36
CA SER A 253 6.63 11.43 -2.12
C SER A 253 6.60 11.18 -3.63
N SER A 254 5.66 11.82 -4.33
CA SER A 254 5.60 11.79 -5.80
C SER A 254 6.81 12.48 -6.45
N GLY A 255 7.27 13.60 -5.88
CA GLY A 255 8.44 14.33 -6.40
C GLY A 255 9.80 13.72 -6.03
N ARG A 256 9.85 12.76 -5.09
CA ARG A 256 11.09 12.15 -4.60
C ARG A 256 10.88 10.67 -4.26
N PRO A 257 11.10 9.73 -5.19
CA PRO A 257 10.70 8.31 -5.06
C PRO A 257 11.27 7.57 -3.83
N TYR A 258 12.37 8.08 -3.27
CA TYR A 258 13.00 7.49 -2.09
C TYR A 258 12.52 8.04 -0.74
N HIS A 259 11.72 9.09 -0.73
CA HIS A 259 11.36 9.86 0.46
C HIS A 259 9.92 9.64 0.87
N LEU A 260 9.65 9.80 2.16
CA LEU A 260 8.30 10.02 2.65
C LEU A 260 8.04 11.53 2.69
N CYS A 261 6.80 11.93 2.56
CA CYS A 261 6.38 13.31 2.75
C CYS A 261 5.14 13.38 3.64
N ALA A 262 4.94 14.54 4.27
CA ALA A 262 3.77 14.79 5.10
C ALA A 262 3.16 16.18 4.88
N THR A 263 1.85 16.26 5.05
CA THR A 263 1.05 17.50 5.01
C THR A 263 -0.13 17.41 5.97
N SER A 264 -0.56 18.52 6.57
CA SER A 264 -1.81 18.59 7.36
C SER A 264 -3.01 19.14 6.58
N ASP A 265 -2.79 19.58 5.34
CA ASP A 265 -3.74 20.46 4.64
C ASP A 265 -4.85 19.70 3.90
N LEU A 266 -4.92 18.37 4.07
CA LEU A 266 -5.90 17.53 3.39
C LEU A 266 -7.26 17.43 4.10
N SER A 267 -7.43 18.08 5.25
CA SER A 267 -8.73 18.06 5.94
C SER A 267 -9.78 18.88 5.18
N ASP A 268 -9.39 20.09 4.75
CA ASP A 268 -10.30 21.04 4.11
C ASP A 268 -10.25 20.95 2.58
N MET A 269 -9.12 20.52 1.99
CA MET A 269 -8.93 20.31 0.54
C MET A 269 -9.30 21.52 -0.34
N LYS A 270 -9.43 22.73 0.21
CA LYS A 270 -9.83 23.94 -0.55
C LYS A 270 -8.70 24.54 -1.39
N GLN A 271 -7.46 24.17 -1.08
CA GLN A 271 -6.25 24.68 -1.71
C GLN A 271 -5.28 23.52 -1.98
N PRO A 272 -4.34 23.68 -2.92
CA PRO A 272 -3.27 22.71 -3.11
C PRO A 272 -2.52 22.46 -1.79
N PRO A 273 -2.29 21.19 -1.42
CA PRO A 273 -1.64 20.87 -0.16
C PRO A 273 -0.19 21.31 -0.17
N THR A 274 0.25 21.95 0.93
CA THR A 274 1.65 22.33 1.09
C THR A 274 2.40 21.20 1.77
N LEU A 275 3.56 20.82 1.21
CA LEU A 275 4.46 19.85 1.82
C LEU A 275 5.13 20.46 3.05
N GLN A 276 4.84 19.91 4.22
CA GLN A 276 5.42 20.37 5.49
C GLN A 276 6.74 19.68 5.79
N HIS A 277 6.81 18.38 5.52
CA HIS A 277 7.98 17.58 5.81
C HIS A 277 8.33 16.70 4.62
N VAL A 278 9.62 16.66 4.28
CA VAL A 278 10.19 15.64 3.40
C VAL A 278 11.18 14.86 4.23
N LEU A 279 10.86 13.60 4.47
CA LEU A 279 11.57 12.72 5.39
C LEU A 279 12.39 11.71 4.56
N PRO A 280 13.74 11.85 4.54
CA PRO A 280 14.60 10.86 3.91
C PRO A 280 14.42 9.50 4.58
N HIS A 281 14.09 8.48 3.81
CA HIS A 281 13.84 7.14 4.35
C HIS A 281 14.91 6.12 3.95
N LEU A 282 15.41 6.17 2.70
CA LEU A 282 16.40 5.21 2.22
C LEU A 282 17.40 5.91 1.29
N ASN A 283 18.68 5.70 1.58
CA ASN A 283 19.76 5.89 0.62
C ASN A 283 20.05 4.51 0.00
N THR A 284 19.59 4.30 -1.23
CA THR A 284 19.82 3.06 -1.97
C THR A 284 21.13 3.15 -2.76
N PRO A 285 21.83 2.02 -2.97
CA PRO A 285 22.88 1.93 -3.98
C PRO A 285 22.41 2.44 -5.35
N LYS A 286 23.34 2.91 -6.19
CA LYS A 286 23.01 3.44 -7.52
C LYS A 286 22.39 2.40 -8.45
N ASN A 287 22.79 1.14 -8.32
CA ASN A 287 22.32 0.03 -9.16
C ASN A 287 20.93 -0.50 -8.75
N TRP A 288 20.22 0.19 -7.85
CA TRP A 288 18.90 -0.22 -7.38
C TRP A 288 17.83 0.66 -7.98
N LEU A 289 17.02 0.07 -8.85
CA LEU A 289 15.94 0.76 -9.53
C LEU A 289 14.63 0.49 -8.78
N LEU A 290 14.05 1.52 -8.16
CA LEU A 290 12.78 1.40 -7.46
C LEU A 290 11.67 1.09 -8.46
N SER A 291 11.02 -0.05 -8.30
CA SER A 291 9.88 -0.45 -9.12
C SER A 291 8.55 -0.09 -8.47
N ARG A 292 8.40 -0.36 -7.17
CA ARG A 292 7.18 -0.10 -6.41
C ARG A 292 7.50 0.22 -4.97
N ALA A 293 6.68 1.05 -4.35
CA ALA A 293 6.74 1.32 -2.94
C ALA A 293 5.34 1.31 -2.34
N ASN A 294 5.22 0.86 -1.10
CA ASN A 294 3.97 0.91 -0.34
C ASN A 294 4.28 1.30 1.12
N LEU A 295 3.38 2.06 1.71
CA LEU A 295 3.44 2.51 3.10
C LEU A 295 2.27 1.88 3.86
N ILE A 296 2.58 1.00 4.81
CA ILE A 296 1.57 0.26 5.57
C ILE A 296 1.59 0.79 7.00
N SER A 297 0.45 1.33 7.46
CA SER A 297 0.30 1.72 8.86
C SER A 297 0.25 0.50 9.78
N LEU A 298 1.08 0.53 10.83
CA LEU A 298 1.12 -0.48 11.88
C LEU A 298 0.47 0.00 13.18
N GLY A 299 -0.11 1.20 13.19
CA GLY A 299 -0.65 1.84 14.38
C GLY A 299 0.39 2.62 15.20
N GLU A 300 -0.08 3.51 16.06
CA GLU A 300 0.76 4.32 16.98
C GLU A 300 1.92 5.07 16.31
N GLY A 301 1.73 5.57 15.09
CA GLY A 301 2.78 6.29 14.35
C GLY A 301 3.94 5.39 13.85
N LYS A 302 3.75 4.07 13.88
CA LYS A 302 4.68 3.09 13.31
C LYS A 302 4.19 2.63 11.94
N PHE A 303 5.13 2.43 11.02
CA PHE A 303 4.83 2.01 9.65
C PHE A 303 5.82 0.96 9.16
N CYS A 304 5.36 0.13 8.23
CA CYS A 304 6.22 -0.68 7.38
C CYS A 304 6.32 0.00 6.02
N VAL A 305 7.53 0.41 5.64
CA VAL A 305 7.82 0.86 4.28
C VAL A 305 8.34 -0.32 3.49
N ALA A 306 7.56 -0.75 2.50
CA ALA A 306 7.91 -1.81 1.57
C ALA A 306 8.37 -1.20 0.25
N LYS A 307 9.55 -1.59 -0.23
CA LYS A 307 10.06 -1.15 -1.53
C LYS A 307 10.58 -2.34 -2.34
N VAL A 308 10.11 -2.45 -3.58
CA VAL A 308 10.58 -3.43 -4.57
C VAL A 308 11.60 -2.78 -5.45
N PHE A 309 12.71 -3.46 -5.65
CA PHE A 309 13.79 -3.01 -6.50
C PHE A 309 14.09 -4.05 -7.56
N HIS A 310 14.50 -3.55 -8.72
CA HIS A 310 15.29 -4.30 -9.68
C HIS A 310 16.76 -3.99 -9.44
N GLU A 311 17.59 -5.02 -9.45
CA GLU A 311 19.04 -4.84 -9.44
C GLU A 311 19.52 -4.66 -10.88
N GLY A 312 20.02 -3.47 -11.22
CA GLY A 312 20.67 -3.23 -12.50
C GLY A 312 21.99 -4.00 -12.57
N VAL A 313 22.22 -4.68 -13.69
CA VAL A 313 23.52 -5.28 -13.99
C VAL A 313 24.27 -4.29 -14.89
N ASP A 314 25.41 -3.78 -14.43
CA ASP A 314 26.31 -3.00 -15.31
C ASP A 314 26.70 -3.92 -16.47
N SER A 315 26.27 -3.57 -17.69
CA SER A 315 26.76 -4.21 -18.91
C SER A 315 28.19 -3.75 -19.16
N THR A 316 29.17 -4.28 -18.42
CA THR A 316 30.56 -4.30 -18.87
C THR A 316 30.67 -5.40 -19.93
N GLY A 317 30.18 -5.11 -21.12
CA GLY A 317 30.35 -5.93 -22.31
C GLY A 317 30.36 -4.98 -23.50
N ASP A 318 31.46 -4.98 -24.23
CA ASP A 318 31.76 -4.09 -25.36
C ASP A 318 30.59 -4.04 -26.36
N GLU A 319 29.80 -2.97 -26.34
CA GLU A 319 28.89 -2.62 -27.42
C GLU A 319 29.55 -1.53 -28.28
N PRO A 320 29.58 -1.67 -29.61
CA PRO A 320 30.20 -0.70 -30.51
C PRO A 320 29.48 0.65 -30.43
N GLU A 321 30.25 1.75 -30.53
CA GLU A 321 29.85 3.14 -30.27
C GLU A 321 28.72 3.73 -31.17
N ASP A 322 28.02 2.94 -32.00
CA ASP A 322 27.09 3.43 -33.02
C ASP A 322 25.68 2.81 -32.94
N SER A 323 25.13 2.62 -31.74
CA SER A 323 23.73 2.20 -31.54
C SER A 323 22.93 3.31 -30.84
N ASP A 324 22.13 4.06 -31.60
CA ASP A 324 21.17 5.10 -31.15
C ASP A 324 19.95 4.54 -30.36
N SER A 325 20.06 3.32 -29.82
CA SER A 325 19.07 2.74 -28.92
C SER A 325 19.64 2.78 -27.50
N PRO A 326 19.00 3.46 -26.53
CA PRO A 326 19.44 3.36 -25.14
C PRO A 326 19.38 1.88 -24.76
N GLY A 327 20.54 1.31 -24.45
CA GLY A 327 20.73 -0.11 -24.21
C GLY A 327 19.66 -0.65 -23.26
N MET A 328 19.02 -1.74 -23.69
CA MET A 328 18.01 -2.45 -22.90
C MET A 328 18.69 -2.97 -21.63
N GLU A 329 18.56 -2.22 -20.53
CA GLU A 329 19.13 -2.54 -19.23
C GLU A 329 18.64 -3.94 -18.82
N ILE A 330 19.56 -4.91 -18.73
CA ILE A 330 19.20 -6.27 -18.31
C ILE A 330 18.74 -6.16 -16.85
N ILE A 331 17.42 -6.23 -16.66
CA ILE A 331 16.78 -6.22 -15.34
C ILE A 331 17.27 -7.47 -14.59
N GLY A 332 18.14 -7.27 -13.61
CA GLY A 332 18.65 -8.34 -12.74
C GLY A 332 17.60 -8.82 -11.74
N SER A 333 18.06 -9.40 -10.63
CA SER A 333 17.15 -10.01 -9.65
C SER A 333 16.19 -9.00 -9.00
N VAL A 334 14.94 -9.42 -8.78
CA VAL A 334 13.95 -8.63 -8.04
C VAL A 334 14.05 -8.96 -6.55
N PHE A 335 14.14 -7.93 -5.71
CA PHE A 335 14.11 -8.11 -4.26
C PHE A 335 13.30 -7.01 -3.59
N THR A 336 12.99 -7.23 -2.31
CA THR A 336 12.27 -6.26 -1.49
C THR A 336 13.08 -5.84 -0.29
N ALA A 337 13.11 -4.54 -0.01
CA ALA A 337 13.49 -4.02 1.29
C ALA A 337 12.23 -3.67 2.11
N LEU A 338 12.10 -4.31 3.29
CA LEU A 338 11.08 -3.96 4.28
C LEU A 338 11.75 -3.21 5.43
N SER A 339 11.26 -2.01 5.73
CA SER A 339 11.82 -1.15 6.77
C SER A 339 10.74 -0.78 7.79
N GLY A 340 11.01 -1.01 9.06
CA GLY A 340 10.18 -0.50 10.15
C GLY A 340 10.55 0.94 10.45
N VAL A 341 9.57 1.84 10.47
CA VAL A 341 9.76 3.26 10.78
C VAL A 341 8.80 3.72 11.85
N GLU A 342 9.23 4.68 12.65
CA GLU A 342 8.47 5.30 13.73
C GLU A 342 8.57 6.81 13.58
N LEU A 343 7.44 7.51 13.59
CA LEU A 343 7.41 8.96 13.69
C LEU A 343 7.77 9.36 15.13
N VAL A 344 8.68 10.31 15.27
CA VAL A 344 9.17 10.77 16.58
C VAL A 344 8.76 12.21 16.82
N THR A 345 8.50 12.55 18.07
CA THR A 345 8.09 13.89 18.49
C THR A 345 9.31 14.81 18.71
N SER A 346 9.17 16.10 18.43
CA SER A 346 10.13 17.12 18.82
C SER A 346 9.73 17.72 20.16
N GLY A 347 10.49 17.43 21.21
CA GLY A 347 10.41 18.17 22.47
C GLY A 347 9.39 17.66 23.50
N SER A 348 9.26 18.41 24.59
CA SER A 348 8.55 18.03 25.81
C SER A 348 7.02 18.12 25.73
N SER A 349 6.47 18.78 24.71
CA SER A 349 5.01 18.89 24.49
C SER A 349 4.40 17.67 23.81
N GLY A 350 5.19 16.86 23.10
CA GLY A 350 4.75 15.59 22.50
C GLY A 350 3.85 15.70 21.26
N ASP A 351 3.52 16.91 20.80
CA ASP A 351 2.51 17.10 19.74
C ASP A 351 3.09 17.45 18.34
N GLU A 352 4.36 17.84 18.26
CA GLU A 352 4.99 18.21 16.98
C GLU A 352 5.84 17.07 16.40
N LEU A 353 5.80 16.91 15.07
CA LEU A 353 6.61 15.94 14.36
C LEU A 353 8.09 16.37 14.36
N GLY A 354 8.91 15.67 15.14
CA GLY A 354 10.36 15.88 15.21
C GLY A 354 11.15 15.13 14.15
N GLY A 355 10.54 14.16 13.48
CA GLY A 355 11.14 13.47 12.32
C GLY A 355 10.78 11.99 12.24
N LEU A 356 11.64 11.24 11.55
CA LEU A 356 11.47 9.81 11.27
C LEU A 356 12.62 9.01 11.85
N GLN A 357 12.30 8.02 12.68
CA GLN A 357 13.27 7.02 13.14
C GLN A 357 13.10 5.72 12.34
N VAL A 358 14.13 5.34 11.57
CA VAL A 358 14.21 4.00 10.98
C VAL A 358 14.71 3.00 12.05
N HIS A 359 14.02 1.89 12.18
CA HIS A 359 14.41 0.77 13.03
C HIS A 359 15.25 -0.24 12.21
N LYS A 360 14.67 -1.40 11.87
CA LYS A 360 15.35 -2.45 11.12
C LYS A 360 14.93 -2.35 9.65
N SER A 361 15.90 -2.56 8.76
CA SER A 361 15.66 -2.77 7.34
C SER A 361 16.16 -4.15 6.94
N VAL A 362 15.31 -4.95 6.28
CA VAL A 362 15.61 -6.34 5.91
C VAL A 362 15.32 -6.55 4.43
N ARG A 363 16.27 -7.19 3.73
CA ARG A 363 16.12 -7.59 2.33
C ARG A 363 15.56 -9.00 2.23
N TYR A 364 14.53 -9.18 1.41
CA TYR A 364 13.97 -10.47 1.04
C TYR A 364 14.15 -10.69 -0.45
N MET A 365 14.72 -11.85 -0.80
CA MET A 365 14.91 -12.28 -2.18
C MET A 365 13.81 -13.27 -2.56
N PHE A 366 13.40 -13.18 -3.81
CA PHE A 366 12.43 -14.08 -4.42
C PHE A 366 13.14 -14.71 -5.61
N MET A 367 13.61 -15.94 -5.45
CA MET A 367 14.40 -16.59 -6.50
C MET A 367 13.56 -16.86 -7.76
N GLU A 368 12.22 -16.82 -7.67
CA GLU A 368 11.30 -17.20 -8.76
C GLU A 368 9.91 -16.53 -8.64
N ASP A 369 9.76 -15.36 -7.99
CA ASP A 369 8.43 -14.78 -7.71
C ASP A 369 8.31 -13.28 -8.09
N MET A 370 7.17 -12.90 -8.68
CA MET A 370 6.70 -11.52 -8.85
C MET A 370 5.89 -11.11 -7.61
N ILE A 371 6.01 -9.85 -7.17
CA ILE A 371 5.34 -9.42 -5.94
C ILE A 371 4.08 -8.61 -6.23
N GLN A 372 2.99 -9.00 -5.58
CA GLN A 372 1.78 -8.21 -5.45
C GLN A 372 1.63 -7.84 -3.98
N TRP A 373 1.86 -6.56 -3.66
CA TRP A 373 1.70 -6.06 -2.30
C TRP A 373 0.27 -5.68 -2.08
N GLU A 374 -0.38 -6.35 -1.17
CA GLU A 374 -1.50 -5.77 -0.46
C GLU A 374 -1.43 -6.35 0.96
N LEU A 375 -1.62 -5.49 2.00
CA LEU A 375 -2.23 -5.75 3.34
C LEU A 375 -1.56 -5.21 4.61
#